data_AF-A0A368V8A6-F1
#
_entry.id   AF-A0A368V8A6-F1
#
_cell.length_a   1.000
_cell.length_b   1.000
_cell.length_c   1.000
_cell.angle_alpha   90.00
_cell.angle_beta   90.00
_cell.angle_gamma   90.00
#
_symmetry.space_group_name_H-M   'P 1'
#
loop_
_entity.id
_entity.type
_entity.pdbx_description
1 polymer ?
#
loop_
_entity_poly.entity_id
_entity_poly.type
_entity_poly.pdbx_seq_one_letter_code
_entity_poly.pdbx_strand_id
1 'polypeptide(L)'
;MILFTMFLGVFVLLAAIFSAQFRRFFIKHRLVAATAIALLVVVALVSPMAAKYFSVDACLDSGGRWNEFENKCEYEKKKKEVY
;
A
#
# COMPACT_ATOMS: atom_id res chain seq x y z
N MET A 1 0.96 -21.32 -30.69
CA MET A 1 -0.34 -20.63 -30.86
C MET A 1 -1.49 -21.32 -30.12
N ILE A 2 -1.66 -22.64 -30.25
CA ILE A 2 -2.77 -23.40 -29.61
C ILE A 2 -2.74 -23.36 -28.07
N LEU A 3 -1.56 -23.41 -27.43
CA LEU A 3 -1.45 -23.28 -25.97
C LEU A 3 -1.94 -21.91 -25.45
N PHE A 4 -1.64 -20.84 -26.18
CA PHE A 4 -1.98 -19.48 -25.77
C PHE A 4 -3.50 -19.25 -25.80
N THR A 5 -4.20 -19.82 -26.78
CA THR A 5 -5.66 -19.73 -26.87
C THR A 5 -6.36 -20.58 -25.80
N MET A 6 -5.79 -21.71 -25.39
CA MET A 6 -6.30 -22.49 -24.25
C MET A 6 -6.17 -21.75 -22.92
N PHE A 7 -5.01 -21.13 -22.67
CA PHE A 7 -4.82 -20.31 -21.47
C PHE A 7 -5.78 -19.13 -21.42
N LEU A 8 -5.98 -18.46 -22.56
CA LEU A 8 -6.93 -17.35 -22.65
C LEU A 8 -8.37 -17.81 -22.42
N GLY A 9 -8.75 -18.97 -22.97
CA GLY A 9 -10.07 -19.57 -22.75
C GLY A 9 -10.33 -19.95 -21.28
N VAL A 10 -9.35 -20.54 -20.61
CA VAL A 10 -9.43 -20.86 -19.17
C VAL A 10 -9.52 -19.58 -18.33
N PHE A 11 -8.74 -18.56 -18.66
CA PHE A 11 -8.79 -17.28 -17.94
C PHE A 11 -10.15 -16.58 -18.08
N VAL A 12 -10.73 -16.58 -19.27
CA VAL A 12 -12.08 -16.02 -19.52
C VAL A 12 -13.14 -16.83 -18.78
N LEU A 13 -13.04 -18.16 -18.75
CA LEU A 13 -13.94 -19.02 -17.99
C LEU A 13 -13.84 -18.76 -16.48
N LEU A 14 -12.62 -18.65 -15.94
CA LEU A 14 -12.40 -18.32 -14.54
C LEU A 14 -12.94 -16.93 -14.22
N ALA A 15 -12.69 -15.92 -15.05
CA ALA A 15 -13.24 -14.57 -14.88
C ALA A 15 -14.78 -14.56 -14.96
N ALA A 16 -15.39 -15.36 -15.83
CA ALA A 16 -16.85 -15.50 -15.94
C ALA A 16 -17.47 -16.19 -14.71
N ILE A 17 -16.85 -17.26 -14.20
CA ILE A 17 -17.28 -17.93 -12.97
C ILE A 17 -17.12 -17.00 -11.77
N PHE A 18 -15.96 -16.33 -11.67
CA PHE A 18 -15.68 -15.38 -10.59
C PHE A 18 -16.69 -14.24 -10.63
N SER A 19 -17.00 -13.68 -11.80
CA SER A 19 -17.96 -12.58 -11.94
C SER A 19 -19.40 -12.98 -11.65
N ALA A 20 -19.84 -14.20 -11.99
CA ALA A 20 -21.18 -14.69 -11.66
C ALA A 20 -21.37 -14.93 -10.15
N GLN A 21 -20.37 -15.50 -9.50
CA GLN A 21 -20.35 -15.70 -8.04
C GLN A 21 -20.18 -14.37 -7.29
N PHE A 22 -19.31 -13.48 -7.79
CA PHE A 22 -19.16 -12.12 -7.27
C PHE A 22 -20.46 -11.35 -7.37
N ARG A 23 -21.20 -11.42 -8.48
CA ARG A 23 -22.47 -10.71 -8.62
C ARG A 23 -23.47 -11.13 -7.54
N ARG A 24 -23.63 -12.42 -7.28
CA ARG A 24 -24.59 -12.90 -6.27
C ARG A 24 -24.16 -12.52 -4.85
N PHE A 25 -22.86 -12.59 -4.56
CA PHE A 25 -22.32 -12.19 -3.27
C PHE A 25 -22.43 -10.67 -3.04
N PHE A 26 -22.06 -9.86 -4.04
CA PHE A 26 -22.16 -8.39 -3.99
C PHE A 26 -23.61 -7.92 -3.94
N ILE A 27 -24.58 -8.59 -4.58
CA ILE A 27 -25.98 -8.17 -4.48
C ILE A 27 -26.51 -8.36 -3.05
N LYS A 28 -26.18 -9.48 -2.38
CA LYS A 28 -26.63 -9.76 -1.02
C LYS A 28 -25.88 -8.95 0.04
N HIS A 29 -24.58 -8.74 -0.16
CA HIS A 29 -23.69 -8.08 0.81
C HIS A 29 -23.19 -6.70 0.32
N ARG A 30 -23.94 -6.02 -0.57
CA ARG A 30 -23.52 -4.76 -1.21
C ARG A 30 -23.01 -3.70 -0.24
N LEU A 31 -23.64 -3.61 0.94
CA LEU A 31 -23.26 -2.67 1.99
C LEU A 31 -21.95 -3.08 2.67
N VAL A 32 -21.76 -4.37 2.94
CA VAL A 32 -20.51 -4.89 3.55
C VAL A 32 -19.35 -4.76 2.57
N ALA A 33 -19.57 -5.08 1.29
CA ALA A 33 -18.53 -4.91 0.27
C ALA A 33 -18.18 -3.44 0.05
N ALA A 34 -19.18 -2.54 -0.03
CA ALA A 34 -18.95 -1.11 -0.17
C ALA A 34 -18.21 -0.51 1.03
N THR A 35 -18.56 -0.91 2.25
CA THR A 35 -17.87 -0.46 3.47
C THR A 35 -16.44 -0.99 3.55
N ALA A 36 -16.20 -2.26 3.21
CA ALA A 36 -14.86 -2.82 3.15
C ALA A 36 -13.97 -2.11 2.10
N ILE A 37 -14.52 -1.82 0.92
CA ILE A 37 -13.80 -1.06 -0.12
C ILE A 37 -13.52 0.37 0.36
N ALA A 38 -14.50 1.05 0.96
CA ALA A 38 -14.30 2.39 1.50
C ALA A 38 -13.22 2.42 2.58
N LEU A 39 -13.21 1.43 3.49
CA LEU A 39 -12.16 1.26 4.51
C LEU A 39 -10.78 1.06 3.87
N LEU A 40 -10.67 0.18 2.87
CA LEU A 40 -9.40 -0.03 2.16
C LEU A 40 -8.91 1.25 1.47
N VAL A 41 -9.81 2.03 0.88
CA VAL A 41 -9.47 3.33 0.28
C VAL A 41 -8.97 4.30 1.34
N VAL A 42 -9.64 4.40 2.49
CA VAL A 42 -9.19 5.27 3.60
C VAL A 42 -7.80 4.84 4.09
N VAL A 43 -7.58 3.54 4.31
CA VAL A 43 -6.27 3.02 4.73
C VAL A 43 -5.19 3.33 3.69
N ALA A 44 -5.49 3.15 2.40
CA ALA A 44 -4.55 3.46 1.32
C ALA A 44 -4.18 4.95 1.28
N LEU A 45 -5.14 5.85 1.55
CA LEU A 45 -4.90 7.30 1.60
C LEU A 45 -4.08 7.73 2.82
N VAL A 46 -4.27 7.09 3.97
CA VAL A 46 -3.55 7.44 5.22
C VAL A 46 -2.16 6.81 5.30
N SER A 47 -1.95 5.65 4.65
CA SER A 47 -0.68 4.91 4.64
C SER A 47 0.57 5.76 4.34
N PRO A 48 0.63 6.59 3.27
CA PRO A 48 1.83 7.39 2.98
C PRO A 48 2.12 8.45 4.04
N MET A 49 1.09 9.00 4.69
CA MET A 49 1.28 9.97 5.78
C MET A 49 1.82 9.29 7.04
N ALA A 50 1.30 8.10 7.37
CA ALA A 50 1.79 7.32 8.50
C ALA A 50 3.27 6.95 8.31
N ALA A 51 3.67 6.52 7.10
CA ALA A 51 5.06 6.19 6.80
C ALA A 51 6.01 7.37 7.02
N LYS A 52 5.65 8.59 6.55
CA LYS A 52 6.43 9.81 6.79
C LYS A 52 6.50 10.15 8.28
N TYR A 53 5.38 10.01 9.00
CA TYR A 53 5.35 10.26 10.44
C TYR A 53 6.32 9.34 11.20
N PHE A 54 6.26 8.03 10.95
CA PHE A 54 7.16 7.07 11.61
C PHE A 54 8.63 7.29 11.27
N SER A 55 8.96 7.72 10.04
CA SER A 55 10.35 8.01 9.67
C SER A 55 10.89 9.27 10.37
N VAL A 56 10.03 10.28 10.55
CA VAL A 56 10.37 11.50 11.27
C VAL A 56 10.57 11.19 12.75
N ASP A 57 9.62 10.46 13.34
CA ASP A 57 9.64 10.08 14.76
C ASP A 57 10.91 9.28 15.10
N ALA A 58 11.19 8.22 14.33
CA ALA A 58 12.41 7.42 14.50
C ALA A 58 13.71 8.24 14.31
N CYS A 59 13.70 9.26 13.46
CA CYS A 59 14.83 10.16 13.29
C CYS A 59 15.07 11.03 14.53
N LEU A 60 14.00 11.56 15.12
CA LEU A 60 14.08 12.40 16.30
C LEU A 60 14.47 11.58 17.54
N ASP A 61 13.91 10.37 17.67
CA ASP A 61 14.21 9.44 18.78
C ASP A 61 15.68 8.98 18.79
N SER A 62 16.30 8.88 17.62
CA SER A 62 17.71 8.52 17.48
C SER A 62 18.67 9.71 17.65
N GLY A 63 18.14 10.90 17.98
CA GLY A 63 18.92 12.13 18.15
C GLY A 63 19.38 12.75 16.82
N GLY A 64 18.78 12.34 15.71
CA GLY A 64 18.96 12.97 14.41
C GLY A 64 18.09 14.20 14.23
N ARG A 65 18.33 14.93 13.14
CA ARG A 65 17.53 16.09 12.71
C ARG A 65 16.87 15.75 11.39
N TRP A 66 15.55 15.80 11.35
CA TRP A 66 14.80 15.55 10.13
C TRP A 66 14.93 16.73 9.15
N ASN A 67 15.40 16.45 7.93
CA ASN A 67 15.42 17.42 6.84
C ASN A 67 14.20 17.18 5.93
N GLU A 68 13.26 18.13 5.96
CA GLU A 68 12.02 18.03 5.18
C GLU A 68 12.23 18.22 3.67
N PHE A 69 13.27 18.95 3.25
CA PHE A 69 13.58 19.16 1.83
C PHE A 69 14.11 17.89 1.17
N GLU A 70 14.96 17.14 1.89
CA GLU A 70 15.57 15.91 1.37
C GLU A 70 14.81 14.63 1.78
N ASN A 71 13.80 14.74 2.64
CA ASN A 71 13.10 13.63 3.30
C ASN A 71 14.07 12.62 3.92
N LYS A 72 15.09 13.11 4.63
CA LYS A 72 16.14 12.29 5.24
C LYS A 72 16.46 12.74 6.65
N CYS A 73 16.90 11.78 7.46
CA CYS A 73 17.43 12.03 8.78
C CYS A 73 18.92 12.37 8.72
N GLU A 74 19.31 13.52 9.24
CA GLU A 74 20.70 13.96 9.36
C GLU A 74 21.21 13.72 10.78
N TYR A 75 22.38 13.10 10.92
CA TYR A 75 23.06 13.00 12.21
C TYR A 75 24.26 13.94 12.21
N GLU A 76 24.39 14.77 13.24
CA GLU A 76 25.61 15.55 13.43
C GLU A 76 26.77 14.58 13.66
N LYS A 77 27.60 14.38 12.64
CA LYS A 77 28.90 13.73 12.81
C LYS A 77 29.72 14.65 13.70
N LYS A 78 29.86 14.29 14.99
CA LYS A 78 30.88 14.91 15.85
C LYS A 78 32.20 14.87 15.07
N LYS A 79 32.68 16.04 14.65
CA LYS A 79 34.03 16.20 14.11
C LYS A 79 34.95 15.58 15.14
N LYS A 80 35.57 14.43 14.81
CA LYS A 80 36.75 13.99 15.55
C LYS A 80 37.80 15.05 15.25
N GLU A 81 38.00 15.97 16.20
CA GLU A 81 39.19 16.80 16.25
C GLU A 81 40.37 15.85 16.32
N VAL A 82 41.04 15.68 15.18
CA VAL A 82 42.36 15.09 15.11
C VAL A 82 43.29 16.17 15.63
N TYR A 83 43.65 16.06 16.91
CA TYR A 83 44.80 16.75 17.50
C TYR A 83 46.10 16.16 16.95
#